data_AF-A0A519Y6R6-F1
#
_entry.id   AF-A0A519Y6R6-F1
#
_cell.length_a   1.000
_cell.length_b   1.000
_cell.length_c   1.000
_cell.angle_alpha   90.00
_cell.angle_beta   90.00
_cell.angle_gamma   90.00
#
_symmetry.space_group_name_H-M   'P 1'
#
loop_
_entity.id
_entity.type
_entity.pdbx_description
1 polymer ?
#
loop_
_entity_poly.entity_id
_entity_poly.type
_entity_poly.pdbx_seq_one_letter_code
_entity_poly.pdbx_strand_id
1 'polypeptide(L)' 'DTIIPRNVKLSESPSFGIPVILHDAESKGAVSYLNLAREIVEKNSVEANPEEAAEDELV' A
#
# COMPACT_ATOMS: atom_id res chain seq x y z
N ASP A 1 -8.34 6.83 8.15
CA ASP A 1 -8.04 8.24 8.44
C ASP A 1 -7.18 8.87 7.35
N THR A 2 -6.36 8.09 6.66
CA THR A 2 -5.67 8.51 5.44
C THR A 2 -6.65 8.85 4.32
N ILE A 3 -6.51 10.06 3.75
CA ILE A 3 -7.31 10.53 2.61
C ILE A 3 -6.51 10.37 1.32
N ILE A 4 -7.14 9.79 0.29
CA ILE A 4 -6.57 9.70 -1.06
C ILE A 4 -7.05 10.90 -1.89
N PRO A 5 -6.19 11.88 -2.20
CA PRO A 5 -6.58 13.04 -3.00
C PRO A 5 -6.68 12.68 -4.49
N ARG A 6 -7.45 13.48 -5.25
CA ARG A 6 -7.43 13.38 -6.72
C ARG A 6 -6.03 13.67 -7.23
N ASN A 7 -5.45 12.73 -7.97
CA ASN A 7 -4.09 12.81 -8.45
C ASN A 7 -4.00 12.27 -9.90
N VAL A 8 -3.26 12.98 -10.76
CA VAL A 8 -3.13 12.63 -12.18
C VAL A 8 -2.32 11.33 -12.35
N LYS A 9 -1.19 11.19 -11.65
CA LYS A 9 -0.33 10.00 -11.67
C LYS A 9 -1.08 8.74 -11.24
N LEU A 10 -1.90 8.87 -10.21
CA LEU A 10 -2.79 7.81 -9.75
C LEU A 10 -3.86 7.46 -10.79
N SER A 11 -4.39 8.44 -11.52
CA SER A 11 -5.44 8.22 -12.52
C SER A 11 -4.91 7.64 -13.83
N GLU A 12 -3.65 7.90 -14.18
CA GLU A 12 -3.04 7.38 -15.42
C GLU A 12 -2.44 5.98 -15.25
N SER A 13 -1.99 5.64 -14.05
CA SER A 13 -1.42 4.32 -13.70
C SER A 13 -2.25 3.12 -14.22
N PRO A 14 -3.59 3.08 -14.07
CA PRO A 14 -4.42 2.01 -14.62
C PRO A 14 -4.31 1.85 -16.14
N SER A 15 -4.18 2.95 -16.90
CA SER A 15 -4.02 2.92 -18.35
C SER A 15 -2.69 2.31 -18.78
N PHE A 16 -1.65 2.44 -17.95
CA PHE A 16 -0.35 1.80 -18.15
C PHE A 16 -0.32 0.34 -17.63
N GLY A 17 -1.37 -0.12 -16.96
CA GLY A 17 -1.44 -1.47 -16.41
C GLY A 17 -0.46 -1.74 -15.26
N ILE A 18 0.09 -0.70 -14.64
CA ILE A 18 1.04 -0.80 -13.53
C ILE A 18 0.50 -0.04 -12.31
N PRO A 19 0.74 -0.51 -11.08
CA PRO A 19 0.36 0.22 -9.86
C PRO A 19 1.00 1.61 -9.79
N VAL A 20 0.32 2.56 -9.13
CA VAL A 20 0.81 3.94 -8.98
C VAL A 20 2.20 4.02 -8.33
N ILE A 21 2.52 3.07 -7.45
CA ILE A 21 3.81 2.97 -6.76
C ILE A 21 4.94 2.67 -7.77
N LEU A 22 4.67 1.82 -8.78
CA LEU A 22 5.63 1.51 -9.84
C LEU A 22 5.62 2.56 -10.95
N HIS A 23 4.47 3.20 -11.18
CA HIS A 23 4.34 4.26 -12.18
C HIS A 23 5.09 5.53 -11.77
N ASP A 24 4.89 6.00 -10.54
CA ASP A 24 5.55 7.18 -9.97
C ASP A 24 5.48 7.12 -8.43
N ALA A 25 6.54 6.59 -7.82
CA ALA A 25 6.65 6.40 -6.37
C ALA A 25 6.65 7.73 -5.58
N GLU A 26 7.10 8.82 -6.19
CA GLU A 26 7.17 10.14 -5.55
C GLU A 26 5.84 10.91 -5.67
N SER A 27 4.91 10.41 -6.48
CA SER A 27 3.61 11.04 -6.63
C SER A 27 2.83 11.07 -5.32
N LYS A 28 2.08 12.16 -5.10
CA LYS A 28 1.18 12.29 -3.92
C LYS A 28 0.20 11.13 -3.81
N GLY A 29 -0.25 10.58 -4.95
CA GLY A 29 -1.14 9.41 -4.97
C GLY A 29 -0.46 8.16 -4.43
N ALA A 30 0.76 7.87 -4.87
CA ALA A 30 1.54 6.73 -4.36
C ALA A 30 1.81 6.85 -2.86
N VAL A 31 2.27 8.03 -2.41
CA VAL A 31 2.53 8.29 -0.98
C VAL A 31 1.28 8.12 -0.13
N SER A 32 0.13 8.64 -0.58
CA SER A 32 -1.15 8.45 0.13
C SER A 32 -1.57 6.98 0.22
N TYR A 33 -1.33 6.18 -0.83
CA TYR A 33 -1.61 4.74 -0.78
C TYR A 33 -0.66 3.98 0.17
N LEU A 34 0.61 4.35 0.24
CA LEU A 34 1.56 3.77 1.20
C LEU A 34 1.17 4.11 2.65
N ASN A 35 0.75 5.34 2.90
CA ASN A 35 0.25 5.74 4.22
C ASN A 35 -1.02 4.97 4.60
N LEU A 36 -1.92 4.75 3.63
CA LEU A 36 -3.12 3.95 3.86
C LEU A 36 -2.76 2.49 4.14
N ALA A 37 -1.83 1.91 3.40
CA ALA A 37 -1.36 0.54 3.64
C ALA A 37 -0.79 0.40 5.06
N ARG A 38 0.02 1.38 5.50
CA ARG A 38 0.55 1.43 6.87
C ARG A 38 -0.58 1.50 7.91
N GLU A 39 -1.57 2.37 7.70
CA GLU A 39 -2.72 2.47 8.60
C GLU A 39 -3.50 1.14 8.68
N ILE A 40 -3.70 0.47 7.55
CA ILE A 40 -4.36 -0.85 7.50
C ILE A 40 -3.55 -1.86 8.30
N VAL A 41 -2.23 -1.89 8.13
CA VAL A 41 -1.34 -2.77 8.91
C VAL A 41 -1.44 -2.43 10.39
N GLU A 42 -1.36 -1.16 10.79
CA GLU A 42 -1.44 -0.75 12.20
C GLU A 42 -2.81 -1.07 12.84
N LYS A 43 -3.89 -0.97 12.08
CA LYS A 43 -5.26 -1.28 12.55
C LYS A 43 -5.57 -2.78 12.56
N ASN A 44 -4.98 -3.53 11.63
CA ASN A 44 -5.21 -4.97 11.48
C ASN A 44 -4.13 -5.82 12.17
N SER A 45 -3.04 -5.20 12.61
CA SER A 45 -2.08 -5.82 13.53
C SER A 45 -2.78 -5.99 14.88
N VAL A 46 -3.57 -7.05 14.98
CA VAL A 46 -3.34 -8.05 16.04
C VAL A 46 -1.83 -8.19 16.12
N GLU A 47 -1.23 -7.91 17.28
CA GLU A 47 0.21 -8.00 17.52
C GLU A 47 0.80 -9.10 16.65
N ALA A 48 1.46 -8.71 15.54
CA ALA A 48 2.11 -9.67 14.67
C ALA A 48 3.34 -10.12 15.45
N ASN A 49 3.10 -11.08 16.35
CA ASN A 49 4.11 -11.75 17.10
C ASN A 49 4.99 -12.42 16.04
N PRO A 50 6.28 -12.08 15.94
CA PRO A 50 7.12 -12.49 14.82
C PRO A 50 7.32 -14.02 14.68
N GLU A 51 6.66 -14.84 15.50
CA GLU A 51 6.64 -16.31 15.41
C GLU A 51 5.66 -16.88 14.36
N GLU A 52 4.54 -16.22 14.02
CA GLU A 52 3.54 -16.81 13.11
C GLU A 52 3.92 -16.74 11.62
N ALA A 53 4.84 -15.86 11.24
CA ALA A 53 5.26 -15.71 9.84
C ALA A 53 6.15 -16.87 9.32
N ALA A 54 6.67 -17.72 10.21
CA ALA A 54 7.51 -18.86 9.82
C ALA A 54 6.71 -20.10 9.40
N GLU A 55 5.41 -20.15 9.70
CA GLU A 55 4.58 -21.34 9.41
C GLU A 55 3.95 -21.30 8.00
N ASP A 56 3.75 -20.12 7.42
CA ASP A 56 3.14 -19.96 6.09
C ASP A 56 4.12 -20.19 4.92
N GLU A 57 5.41 -20.47 5.21
CA GLU A 57 6.43 -20.85 4.23
C GLU A 57 6.63 -22.38 4.12
N LEU A 58 5.83 -23.19 4.84
CA LEU A 58 5.95 -24.66 4.90
C LEU A 58 4.80 -25.46 4.25
N VAL A 59 4.02 -24.87 3.35
CA VAL A 59 3.01 -25.59 2.54
C VAL A 59 3.39 -25.63 1.06
#